data_AF-A0A6I5CC06-F1
#
_entry.id   AF-A0A6I5CC06-F1
#
_cell.length_a   1.000
_cell.length_b   1.000
_cell.length_c   1.000
_cell.angle_alpha   90.00
_cell.angle_beta   90.00
_cell.angle_gamma   90.00
#
_symmetry.space_group_name_H-M   'P 1'
#
loop_
_entity.id
_entity.type
_entity.pdbx_description
1 polymer ?
#
loop_
_entity_poly.entity_id
_entity_poly.type
_entity_poly.pdbx_seq_one_letter_code
_entity_poly.pdbx_strand_id
1 'polypeptide(L)' 'MTTGTLLDLGPQARIVARLALDVRDDQLAAPTPCPDLAVRHLLGHLLGLSAAFCD' A
#
# COMPACT_ATOMS: atom_id res chain seq x y z
N MET A 1 -15.73 26.74 -6.80
CA MET A 1 -15.20 25.37 -6.96
C MET A 1 -13.69 25.49 -6.87
N THR A 2 -13.11 25.26 -5.70
CA THR A 2 -11.64 25.26 -5.53
C THR A 2 -11.11 24.09 -6.33
N THR A 3 -10.48 24.34 -7.47
CA THR A 3 -9.71 23.33 -8.17
C THR A 3 -8.52 23.01 -7.28
N GLY A 4 -8.69 22.02 -6.39
CA GLY A 4 -7.64 21.56 -5.51
C GLY A 4 -6.51 21.02 -6.38
N THR A 5 -5.29 21.52 -6.17
CA THR A 5 -4.09 20.91 -6.70
C THR A 5 -4.16 19.40 -6.47
N LEU A 6 -3.91 18.58 -7.50
CA LEU A 6 -3.84 17.12 -7.36
C LEU A 6 -2.92 16.79 -6.18
N LEU A 7 -3.43 16.00 -5.23
CA LEU A 7 -2.67 15.60 -4.05
C LEU A 7 -1.51 14.70 -4.50
N ASP A 8 -0.28 15.16 -4.30
CA ASP A 8 0.91 14.33 -4.50
C ASP A 8 1.00 13.28 -3.38
N LEU A 9 0.79 12.03 -3.77
CA LEU A 9 0.91 10.85 -2.89
C LEU A 9 2.30 10.21 -2.95
N GLY A 10 3.21 10.71 -3.79
CA GLY A 10 4.55 10.18 -3.98
C GLY A 10 5.35 10.05 -2.66
N PRO A 11 5.41 11.07 -1.80
CA PRO A 11 6.08 10.97 -0.49
C PRO A 11 5.55 9.84 0.39
N GLN A 12 4.24 9.67 0.44
CA GLN A 12 3.54 8.68 1.26
C GLN A 12 3.72 7.28 0.67
N ALA A 13 3.62 7.15 -0.66
CA ALA A 13 3.86 5.91 -1.37
C ALA A 13 5.28 5.36 -1.11
N ARG A 14 6.30 6.22 -1.02
CA ARG A 14 7.67 5.80 -0.66
C ARG A 14 7.80 5.29 0.78
N ILE A 15 6.97 5.76 1.71
CA ILE A 15 6.94 5.22 3.08
C ILE A 15 6.36 3.80 3.05
N VAL A 16 5.23 3.62 2.38
CA VAL A 16 4.58 2.31 2.22
C VAL A 16 5.48 1.31 1.50
N ALA A 17 6.17 1.74 0.44
CA ALA A 17 7.11 0.90 -0.31
C ALA A 17 8.25 0.37 0.59
N ARG A 18 8.80 1.21 1.47
CA ARG A 18 9.83 0.78 2.43
C ARG A 18 9.31 -0.25 3.42
N LEU A 19 8.09 -0.05 3.94
CA LEU A 19 7.46 -1.04 4.82
C LEU A 19 7.23 -2.37 4.10
N ALA A 20 6.79 -2.33 2.84
CA ALA A 20 6.55 -3.54 2.06
C ALA A 20 7.84 -4.32 1.77
N LEU A 21 8.97 -3.63 1.57
CA LEU A 21 10.28 -4.24 1.35
C LEU A 21 10.80 -5.02 2.57
N ASP A 22 10.42 -4.62 3.78
CA ASP A 22 10.83 -5.29 5.02
C ASP A 22 9.90 -6.46 5.40
N VAL A 23 8.82 -6.71 4.64
CA VAL A 23 7.94 -7.86 4.87
C VAL A 23 8.60 -9.13 4.34
N ARG A 24 8.81 -10.09 5.24
CA ARG A 24 9.28 -11.44 4.91
C ARG A 24 8.13 -12.37 4.55
N ASP A 25 8.44 -13.43 3.80
CA ASP A 25 7.45 -14.42 3.37
C ASP A 25 6.71 -15.10 4.54
N ASP A 26 7.40 -15.36 5.66
CA ASP A 26 6.81 -15.96 6.86
C ASP A 26 5.79 -15.03 7.57
N GLN A 27 5.81 -13.74 7.26
CA GLN A 27 4.89 -12.74 7.80
C GLN A 27 3.64 -12.56 6.94
N LEU A 28 3.59 -13.13 5.73
CA LEU A 28 2.46 -12.95 4.80
C LEU A 28 1.12 -13.47 5.34
N ALA A 29 1.17 -14.45 6.24
CA ALA A 29 -0.01 -14.99 6.91
C ALA A 29 -0.40 -14.26 8.21
N ALA A 30 0.44 -13.34 8.70
CA ALA A 30 0.19 -12.64 9.95
C ALA A 30 -1.05 -11.72 9.85
N PRO A 31 -1.80 -11.55 10.96
CA PRO A 31 -2.93 -10.63 11.01
C PRO A 31 -2.45 -9.17 10.91
N THR A 32 -3.35 -8.30 10.47
CA THR A 32 -3.14 -6.85 10.50
C THR A 32 -4.16 -6.21 11.45
N PRO A 33 -3.99 -4.93 11.84
CA PRO A 33 -5.02 -4.19 12.56
C PRO A 33 -6.34 -4.05 11.79
N CYS A 34 -6.35 -4.31 10.47
CA CYS A 34 -7.55 -4.39 9.68
C CYS A 34 -8.21 -5.77 9.88
N PRO A 35 -9.49 -5.82 10.30
CA PRO A 35 -10.18 -7.09 10.52
C PRO A 35 -10.21 -7.92 9.23
N ASP A 36 -10.08 -9.24 9.37
CA ASP A 36 -10.11 -10.23 8.28
C ASP A 36 -9.02 -10.10 7.20
N LEU A 37 -8.07 -9.16 7.36
CA LEU A 37 -6.99 -8.94 6.41
C LEU A 37 -5.64 -9.37 6.98
N ALA A 38 -5.05 -10.40 6.36
CA ALA A 38 -3.66 -10.75 6.56
C ALA A 38 -2.74 -9.82 5.76
N VAL A 39 -1.44 -9.78 6.11
CA VAL A 39 -0.44 -8.92 5.45
C VAL A 39 -0.46 -9.08 3.93
N ARG A 40 -0.54 -10.32 3.41
CA ARG A 40 -0.63 -10.57 1.96
C ARG A 40 -1.83 -9.89 1.28
N HIS A 41 -2.96 -9.73 1.98
CA HIS A 41 -4.15 -9.10 1.41
C HIS A 41 -3.88 -7.61 1.19
N LEU A 42 -3.30 -6.93 2.19
CA LEU A 42 -2.93 -5.51 2.07
C LEU A 42 -1.88 -5.28 0.98
N LEU A 43 -0.84 -6.13 0.91
CA LEU A 43 0.17 -6.03 -0.16
C LEU A 43 -0.44 -6.25 -1.55
N GLY A 44 -1.37 -7.21 -1.70
CA GLY A 44 -2.10 -7.42 -2.94
C GLY A 44 -2.91 -6.20 -3.37
N HIS A 45 -3.59 -5.53 -2.42
CA HIS A 45 -4.31 -4.29 -2.70
C HIS A 45 -3.36 -3.16 -3.15
N LEU A 46 -2.24 -2.97 -2.44
CA LEU A 46 -1.26 -1.95 -2.79
C LEU A 46 -0.66 -2.19 -4.18
N LEU A 47 -0.33 -3.44 -4.51
CA LEU A 47 0.16 -3.80 -5.84
C LEU A 47 -0.87 -3.47 -6.93
N GLY A 48 -2.15 -3.83 -6.70
CA GLY A 48 -3.23 -3.53 -7.64
C GLY A 48 -3.39 -2.02 -7.85
N LEU A 49 -3.31 -1.22 -6.79
CA LEU A 49 -3.35 0.24 -6.88
C LEU A 49 -2.13 0.79 -7.63
N SER A 50 -0.92 0.31 -7.33
CA SER A 50 0.29 0.75 -8.03
C SER A 50 0.23 0.46 -9.53
N ALA A 51 -0.33 -0.68 -9.93
CA ALA A 51 -0.54 -0.99 -11.34
C ALA A 51 -1.64 -0.12 -12.00
N ALA A 52 -2.68 0.25 -11.25
CA ALA A 52 -3.78 1.06 -11.76
C ALA A 52 -3.42 2.55 -11.94
N PHE A 53 -2.41 3.05 -11.24
CA PHE A 53 -2.04 4.47 -11.18
C PHE A 53 -0.55 4.70 -11.47
N CYS A 54 0.05 3.95 -12.41
CA CYS A 54 1.47 4.06 -12.77
C CYS A 54 1.80 5.03 -13.91
N ASP A 55 0.77 5.62 -14.54
CA ASP A 55 0.89 6.63 -15.61
C ASP A 55 0.99 8.06 -15.05
#